data_AF-A0A963UJY9-F1
#
_entry.id   AF-A0A963UJY9-F1
#
_cell.length_a   1.000
_cell.length_b   1.000
_cell.length_c   1.000
_cell.angle_alpha   90.00
_cell.angle_beta   90.00
_cell.angle_gamma   90.00
#
_symmetry.space_group_name_H-M   'P 1'
#
loop_
_entity.id
_entity.type
_entity.pdbx_description
1 polymer ?
#
loop_
_entity_poly.entity_id
_entity_poly.type
_entity_poly.pdbx_seq_one_letter_code
_entity_poly.pdbx_strand_id
1 'polypeptide(L)' 'GFNAQTEEYGDMFKFGVIDPAKVTRTALEDAASVAGLLITTEAMVADKPEPKGAAGGGMPGGMGGMDGMM' A
#
# COMPACT_ATOMS: atom_id res chain seq x y z
N GLY A 1 32.16 -4.91 -4.96
CA GLY A 1 30.84 -5.48 -4.65
C GLY A 1 30.78 -6.92 -5.10
N PHE A 2 29.63 -7.56 -4.95
CA PHE A 2 29.36 -8.90 -5.47
C PHE A 2 28.43 -8.77 -6.68
N ASN A 3 28.82 -9.32 -7.83
CA ASN A 3 27.96 -9.39 -9.00
C ASN A 3 27.09 -10.64 -8.91
N ALA A 4 25.81 -10.47 -8.59
CA ALA A 4 24.89 -11.59 -8.44
C ALA A 4 24.57 -12.35 -9.75
N GLN A 5 24.86 -11.78 -10.92
CA GLN A 5 24.66 -12.48 -12.20
C GLN A 5 25.78 -13.46 -12.52
N THR A 6 27.02 -13.14 -12.13
CA THR A 6 28.21 -13.96 -12.42
C THR A 6 28.78 -14.66 -11.19
N GLU A 7 28.26 -14.34 -10.00
CA GLU A 7 28.72 -14.84 -8.70
C GLU A 7 30.18 -14.47 -8.36
N GLU A 8 30.68 -13.37 -8.92
CA GLU A 8 32.06 -12.91 -8.73
C GLU A 8 32.16 -11.62 -7.91
N TYR A 9 33.25 -11.51 -7.14
CA TYR A 9 33.59 -10.28 -6.42
C TYR A 9 34.49 -9.39 -7.28
N GLY A 10 34.20 -8.10 -7.32
CA GLY A 10 35.01 -7.16 -8.09
C GLY A 10 34.56 -5.71 -8.05
N ASP A 11 35.03 -4.95 -9.04
CA ASP A 11 34.70 -3.55 -9.26
C ASP A 11 33.34 -3.46 -9.97
N MET A 12 32.36 -2.86 -9.28
CA MET A 12 30.97 -2.77 -9.78
C MET A 12 30.85 -1.81 -10.96
N PHE A 13 31.69 -0.77 -11.05
CA PHE A 13 31.69 0.13 -12.19
C PHE A 13 32.19 -0.58 -13.44
N LYS A 14 33.26 -1.38 -13.32
CA LYS A 14 33.77 -2.19 -14.44
C LYS A 14 32.78 -3.27 -14.89
N PHE A 15 32.01 -3.84 -13.96
CA PHE A 15 30.94 -4.78 -14.28
C PHE A 15 29.69 -4.11 -14.86
N GLY A 16 29.60 -2.77 -14.87
CA GLY A 16 28.42 -2.03 -15.33
C GLY A 16 27.22 -2.14 -14.39
N VAL A 17 27.41 -2.63 -13.16
CA VAL A 17 26.37 -2.69 -12.13
C VAL A 17 26.37 -1.36 -11.39
N ILE A 18 25.62 -0.40 -11.92
CA ILE A 18 25.63 1.00 -11.48
C ILE A 18 24.20 1.49 -11.31
N ASP A 19 23.93 2.11 -10.16
CA ASP A 19 22.68 2.83 -9.90
C ASP A 19 22.94 4.35 -9.83
N PRO A 20 22.04 5.20 -10.37
CA PRO A 20 22.13 6.64 -10.18
C PRO A 20 22.00 7.00 -8.69
N ALA A 21 22.80 7.96 -8.23
CA ALA A 21 22.80 8.40 -6.83
C ALA A 21 21.41 8.78 -6.30
N LYS A 22 20.56 9.38 -7.15
CA LYS A 22 19.18 9.72 -6.81
C LYS A 22 18.34 8.48 -6.44
N VAL A 23 18.51 7.36 -7.14
CA VAL A 23 17.73 6.13 -6.90
C VAL A 23 18.00 5.61 -5.49
N THR A 24 19.28 5.39 -5.15
CA THR A 24 19.65 4.86 -3.83
C THR A 24 19.28 5.83 -2.71
N ARG A 25 19.51 7.14 -2.91
CA ARG A 25 19.18 8.17 -1.92
C ARG A 25 17.68 8.22 -1.63
N THR A 26 16.87 8.37 -2.67
CA THR A 26 15.41 8.49 -2.52
C THR A 26 14.82 7.21 -1.93
N ALA A 27 15.30 6.03 -2.36
CA ALA A 27 14.85 4.77 -1.78
C ALA A 27 15.11 4.68 -0.26
N LEU A 28 16.28 5.13 0.20
CA LEU A 28 16.61 5.14 1.63
C LEU A 28 15.78 6.19 2.40
N GLU A 29 15.65 7.40 1.86
CA GLU A 29 14.88 8.49 2.48
C GLU A 29 13.39 8.12 2.63
N ASP A 30 12.78 7.58 1.57
CA ASP A 30 11.37 7.16 1.58
C ASP A 30 11.13 6.00 2.55
N ALA A 31 12.03 5.01 2.56
CA ALA A 31 11.93 3.88 3.49
C ALA A 31 12.06 4.33 4.95
N ALA A 32 13.04 5.20 5.24
CA ALA A 32 13.21 5.76 6.57
C ALA A 32 12.01 6.61 7.01
N SER A 33 11.41 7.37 6.08
CA SER A 33 10.20 8.16 6.35
C SER A 33 9.02 7.29 6.76
N VAL A 34 8.71 6.23 5.99
CA VAL A 34 7.61 5.31 6.31
C VAL A 34 7.90 4.54 7.60
N ALA A 35 9.13 4.07 7.79
CA ALA A 35 9.52 3.39 9.02
C ALA A 35 9.36 4.30 10.25
N GLY A 36 9.79 5.57 10.14
CA GLY A 36 9.63 6.56 11.21
C GLY A 36 8.16 6.83 11.56
N LEU A 37 7.30 6.94 10.54
CA LEU A 37 5.86 7.05 10.74
C LEU A 37 5.31 5.83 11.52
N LEU A 38 5.62 4.61 11.05
CA LEU A 38 5.07 3.40 11.66
C LEU A 38 5.56 3.16 13.09
N ILE A 39 6.84 3.42 13.38
CA ILE A 39 7.41 3.25 14.73
C ILE A 39 6.76 4.19 15.75
N THR A 40 6.37 5.39 15.33
CA THR A 40 5.75 6.40 16.21
C THR A 40 4.22 6.34 16.23
N THR A 41 3.63 5.44 15.45
CA THR A 41 2.17 5.26 15.39
C THR A 41 1.73 4.25 16.45
N GLU A 42 1.20 4.75 17.57
CA GLU A 42 0.74 3.92 18.69
C GLU A 42 -0.59 3.18 18.42
N ALA A 43 -1.40 3.67 17.47
CA ALA A 43 -2.67 3.05 17.11
C ALA A 43 -3.01 3.25 15.63
N MET A 44 -3.55 2.20 15.02
CA MET A 44 -4.13 2.24 13.68
C MET A 44 -5.60 1.83 13.78
N VAL A 45 -6.50 2.69 13.33
CA VAL A 45 -7.94 2.42 13.27
C VAL A 45 -8.32 2.15 11.83
N ALA A 46 -9.06 1.07 11.61
CA ALA A 46 -9.57 0.68 10.29
C ALA A 46 -11.05 0.32 10.40
N ASP A 47 -11.83 0.69 9.39
CA ASP A 47 -13.23 0.31 9.30
C ASP A 47 -13.36 -1.19 9.02
N LYS A 48 -14.38 -1.81 9.62
CA LYS A 48 -14.71 -3.20 9.33
C LYS A 48 -15.19 -3.30 7.88
N PRO A 49 -14.68 -4.26 7.08
CA PRO A 49 -15.18 -4.48 5.74
C PRO A 49 -16.69 -4.68 5.75
N GLU A 50 -17.41 -3.91 4.94
CA GLU A 50 -18.84 -4.13 4.75
C GLU A 50 -19.04 -5.47 4.02
N PRO A 51 -20.06 -6.26 4.42
CA PRO A 51 -20.45 -7.42 3.62
C PRO A 51 -20.79 -6.95 2.20
N LYS A 52 -20.22 -7.62 1.19
CA LYS A 52 -20.53 -7.34 -0.22
C LYS A 52 -22.02 -7.57 -0.46
N GLY A 53 -22.79 -6.48 -0.53
CA GLY A 53 -24.21 -6.52 -0.88
C GLY A 53 -25.07 -5.47 -0.19
N ALA A 54 -24.79 -4.18 -0.40
CA ALA A 54 -25.77 -3.12 -0.20
C ALA A 54 -25.44 -1.87 -1.04
N ALA A 55 -25.07 -2.04 -2.32
CA ALA A 55 -24.97 -0.91 -3.24
C ALA A 55 -25.56 -1.26 -4.60
N GLY A 56 -26.71 -0.66 -4.90
CA GLY A 56 -27.16 -0.40 -6.28
C GLY A 56 -28.31 -1.26 -6.79
N GLY A 57 -29.54 -0.78 -6.63
CA GLY A 57 -30.72 -1.33 -7.28
C GLY A 57 -32.00 -0.50 -7.09
N GLY A 58 -32.01 0.73 -7.64
CA GLY A 58 -33.21 1.46 -8.10
C GLY A 58 -34.40 1.70 -7.16
N MET A 59 -34.60 2.95 -6.75
CA MET A 59 -35.96 3.54 -6.65
C MET A 59 -36.42 3.79 -8.10
N PRO A 60 -37.68 3.57 -8.55
CA PRO A 60 -38.93 3.91 -7.85
C PRO A 60 -40.15 2.97 -8.09
N GLY A 61 -40.92 2.68 -7.03
CA GLY A 61 -42.31 2.28 -7.17
C GLY A 61 -42.72 1.11 -6.28
N GLY A 62 -43.80 1.31 -5.52
CA GLY A 62 -44.43 0.22 -4.78
C GLY A 62 -45.08 0.66 -3.48
N MET A 63 -46.22 1.34 -3.60
CA MET A 63 -47.29 1.40 -2.61
C MET A 63 -47.39 0.10 -1.78
N GLY A 64 -47.32 0.20 -0.44
CA GLY A 64 -47.73 -0.91 0.41
C GLY A 64 -47.31 -0.79 1.87
N GLY A 65 -48.28 -0.48 2.73
CA GLY A 65 -48.25 -0.95 4.12
C GLY A 65 -47.97 0.09 5.19
N MET A 66 -48.82 1.12 5.24
CA MET A 66 -49.11 1.79 6.50
C MET A 66 -50.09 0.90 7.29
N ASP A 67 -49.60 -0.14 7.95
CA ASP A 67 -50.40 -0.97 8.87
C ASP A 67 -49.53 -1.68 9.92
N GLY A 68 -49.67 -1.26 11.18
CA GLY A 68 -49.07 -1.89 12.37
C GLY A 68 -48.14 -0.94 13.14
N MET A 69 -48.64 0.09 13.84
CA MET A 69 -49.29 0.05 15.16
C MET A 69 -48.33 -0.24 16.33
N MET A 70 -48.05 0.83 17.09
CA MET A 70 -47.31 0.95 18.38
C MET A 70 -45.79 0.89 18.33
#